data_AF-A0A453JF94-F1
#
_entry.id   AF-A0A453JF94-F1
#
_cell.length_a   1.000
_cell.length_b   1.000
_cell.length_c   1.000
_cell.angle_alpha   90.00
_cell.angle_beta   90.00
_cell.angle_gamma   90.00
#
_symmetry.space_group_name_H-M   'P 1'
#
loop_
_entity.id
_entity.type
_entity.pdbx_description
1 polymer ?
#
loop_
_entity_poly.entity_id
_entity_poly.type
_entity_poly.pdbx_seq_one_letter_code
_entity_poly.pdbx_strand_id
1 'polypeptide(L)' 'MDNFDAKLLSNRSLCWLRMGDGERSYDDATECKKLQPMWAKAYYRQGAAQILMEVQWDGSN' A
#
# COMPACT_ATOMS: atom_id res chain seq x y z
N MET A 1 10.21 12.27 -15.43
CA MET A 1 10.06 11.01 -14.68
C MET A 1 10.03 11.43 -13.23
N ASP A 2 8.85 11.53 -12.64
CA ASP A 2 8.72 11.90 -11.24
C ASP A 2 9.41 10.81 -10.43
N ASN A 3 10.54 11.16 -9.81
CA ASN A 3 11.23 10.30 -8.87
C ASN A 3 10.36 10.26 -7.60
N PHE A 4 9.26 9.51 -7.65
CA PHE A 4 8.41 9.32 -6.48
C PHE A 4 9.27 8.62 -5.43
N ASP A 5 9.77 9.36 -4.45
CA ASP A 5 10.55 8.77 -3.36
C ASP A 5 9.73 7.67 -2.69
N ALA A 6 10.36 6.54 -2.40
CA ALA A 6 9.72 5.43 -1.68
C ALA A 6 8.94 5.93 -0.45
N LYS A 7 9.48 6.94 0.26
CA LYS A 7 8.82 7.58 1.41
C LYS A 7 7.47 8.20 1.08
N LEU A 8 7.36 8.89 -0.05
CA LEU A 8 6.12 9.49 -0.50
C LEU A 8 5.08 8.41 -0.83
N LEU A 9 5.48 7.38 -1.57
CA LEU A 9 4.61 6.24 -1.88
C LEU A 9 4.15 5.50 -0.61
N SER A 10 5.05 5.26 0.35
CA SER A 10 4.69 4.64 1.62
C SER A 10 3.72 5.48 2.46
N ASN A 11 3.81 6.81 2.39
CA ASN A 11 2.89 7.70 3.09
C ASN A 11 1.53 7.76 2.38
N ARG A 12 1.53 7.82 1.04
CA ARG A 12 0.30 7.82 0.24
C ARG A 12 -0.47 6.50 0.36
N SER A 13 0.24 5.37 0.37
CA SER A 13 -0.33 4.05 0.70
C SER A 13 -1.04 4.05 2.07
N LEU A 14 -0.43 4.66 3.10
CA LEU A 14 -1.09 4.81 4.41
C LEU A 14 -2.36 5.65 4.32
N CYS A 15 -2.36 6.73 3.54
CA CYS A 15 -3.55 7.55 3.34
C CYS A 15 -4.68 6.74 2.68
N TRP A 16 -4.36 5.95 1.64
CA TRP A 16 -5.33 5.05 0.99
C TRP A 16 -5.90 4.01 1.96
N LEU A 17 -5.06 3.36 2.77
CA LEU A 17 -5.53 2.46 3.84
C LEU A 17 -6.55 3.13 4.77
N ARG A 18 -6.28 4.36 5.19
CA ARG A 18 -7.17 5.11 6.08
C ARG A 18 -8.45 5.56 5.39
N MET A 19 -8.44 5.71 4.07
CA MET A 19 -9.63 6.00 3.27
C MET A 19 -10.42 4.73 2.92
N GLY A 20 -9.94 3.54 3.30
CA GLY A 20 -10.56 2.27 2.94
C GLY A 20 -10.30 1.86 1.49
N ASP A 21 -9.32 2.46 0.81
CA ASP A 21 -8.96 2.10 -0.55
C ASP A 21 -7.77 1.12 -0.52
N GLY A 22 -8.08 -0.17 -0.43
CA GLY A 22 -7.07 -1.23 -0.34
C GLY A 22 -6.26 -1.39 -1.63
N GLU A 23 -6.89 -1.23 -2.79
CA GLU A 23 -6.27 -1.40 -4.11
C GLU A 23 -5.19 -0.35 -4.36
N ARG A 24 -5.52 0.95 -4.21
CA ARG A 24 -4.52 2.02 -4.38
C ARG A 24 -3.42 1.97 -3.33
N SER A 25 -3.75 1.52 -2.12
CA SER A 25 -2.73 1.29 -1.11
C SER A 25 -1.73 0.21 -1.54
N TYR A 26 -2.23 -0.88 -2.11
CA TYR A 26 -1.40 -2.00 -2.55
C TYR A 26 -0.46 -1.60 -3.69
N ASP A 27 -0.95 -0.82 -4.66
CA ASP A 27 -0.15 -0.31 -5.77
C ASP A 27 1.00 0.59 -5.29
N ASP A 28 0.69 1.55 -4.41
CA ASP A 28 1.69 2.44 -3.83
C ASP A 28 2.73 1.67 -2.99
N ALA A 29 2.30 0.68 -2.21
CA ALA A 29 3.19 -0.17 -1.44
C ALA A 29 4.09 -1.04 -2.35
N THR A 30 3.55 -1.54 -3.45
CA THR A 30 4.27 -2.35 -4.45
C THR A 30 5.35 -1.52 -5.15
N GLU A 31 5.02 -0.30 -5.56
CA GLU A 31 5.99 0.59 -6.19
C GLU A 31 7.06 1.04 -5.19
N CYS A 32 6.67 1.33 -3.95
CA CYS A 32 7.60 1.61 -2.85
C CYS A 32 8.60 0.46 -2.63
N LYS A 33 8.15 -0.80 -2.72
CA LYS A 33 9.03 -1.98 -2.61
C LYS A 33 10.00 -2.11 -3.78
N LYS A 34 9.57 -1.78 -5.01
CA LYS A 34 10.47 -1.80 -6.18
C LYS A 34 11.61 -0.78 -6.02
N LEU A 35 11.30 0.39 -5.47
CA LEU A 35 12.29 1.45 -5.23
C LEU A 35 13.20 1.18 -4.04
N GLN A 36 12.66 0.61 -2.95
CA GLN A 36 13.43 0.24 -1.76
C GLN A 36 13.08 -1.18 -1.27
N PRO A 37 13.68 -2.22 -1.87
CA PRO A 37 13.34 -3.61 -1.57
C PRO A 37 13.72 -4.06 -0.16
N MET A 38 14.60 -3.33 0.52
CA MET A 38 15.00 -3.60 1.91
C MET A 38 14.14 -2.86 2.94
N TRP A 39 13.15 -2.07 2.51
CA TRP A 39 12.40 -1.23 3.43
C TRP A 39 11.19 -1.95 4.02
N ALA A 40 11.32 -2.39 5.27
CA ALA A 40 10.30 -3.16 5.98
C ALA A 40 8.90 -2.50 6.00
N LYS A 41 8.83 -1.16 6.04
CA LYS A 41 7.55 -0.44 6.02
C LYS A 41 6.76 -0.69 4.73
N ALA A 42 7.43 -0.84 3.59
CA ALA A 42 6.76 -1.07 2.32
C ALA A 42 6.03 -2.42 2.31
N TYR A 43 6.65 -3.47 2.85
CA TYR A 43 6.03 -4.79 3.02
C TYR A 43 4.87 -4.74 4.02
N TYR A 44 5.04 -4.04 5.15
CA TYR A 44 3.96 -3.86 6.13
C TYR A 44 2.74 -3.19 5.51
N ARG A 45 2.93 -2.13 4.70
CA ARG A 45 1.85 -1.45 3.99
C ARG A 45 1.14 -2.36 3.00
N GLN A 46 1.90 -3.16 2.25
CA GLN A 46 1.33 -4.12 1.30
C GLN A 46 0.47 -5.16 2.01
N GLY A 47 0.95 -5.73 3.13
CA GLY A 47 0.18 -6.71 3.90
C GLY A 47 -1.10 -6.10 4.51
N ALA A 48 -1.01 -4.88 5.04
CA ALA A 48 -2.19 -4.18 5.54
C ALA A 48 -3.23 -3.91 4.42
N ALA A 49 -2.76 -3.64 3.20
CA ALA A 49 -3.63 -3.47 2.03
C ALA A 49 -4.34 -4.76 1.65
N GLN A 50 -3.63 -5.90 1.67
CA GLN A 50 -4.22 -7.21 1.40
C GLN A 50 -5.31 -7.57 2.42
N ILE A 51 -5.04 -7.41 3.72
CA ILE A 51 -6.02 -7.66 4.78
C ILE A 51 -7.27 -6.78 4.58
N LEU A 52 -7.10 -5.50 4.25
CA LEU A 52 -8.22 -4.61 4.00
C LEU A 52 -9.07 -5.07 2.81
N MET A 53 -8.43 -5.49 1.71
CA MET A 53 -9.14 -6.00 0.53
C MET A 53 -9.89 -7.31 0.83
N GLU A 54 -9.28 -8.22 1.60
CA GLU A 54 -9.92 -9.47 2.03
C GLU A 54 -11.16 -9.19 2.91
N VAL A 55 -11.04 -8.29 3.90
CA VAL A 55 -12.17 -7.88 4.76
C VAL A 55 -13.30 -7.24 3.95
N GLN A 56 -12.98 -6.43 2.95
CA GLN A 56 -13.97 -5.82 2.07
C GLN A 56 -14.66 -6.84 1.17
N TRP A 57 -13.90 -7.82 0.68
CA TRP A 57 -14.43 -8.92 -0.11
C TRP A 57 -15.41 -9.77 0.70
N ASP A 58 -15.06 -10.15 1.93
CA ASP A 58 -15.92 -10.94 2.81
C ASP A 58 -17.19 -10.19 3.23
N GLY A 59 -17.12 -8.86 3.38
CA GLY A 59 -18.31 -8.03 3.67
C GLY A 59 -19.21 -7.78 2.46
N SER A 60 -18.78 -8.18 1.26
CA SER A 60 -19.54 -8.04 0.01
C SER A 60 -20.31 -9.32 -0.38
N ASN A 61 -20.20 -10.38 0.41
CA ASN A 61 -20.78 -11.71 0.17
C ASN A 61 -21.76 -12.10 1.28
#